data_AF-A0A1D2I404-F1
#
_entry.id   AF-A0A1D2I404-F1
#
_cell.length_a   1.000
_cell.length_b   1.000
_cell.length_c   1.000
_cell.angle_alpha   90.00
_cell.angle_beta   90.00
_cell.angle_gamma   90.00
#
_symmetry.space_group_name_H-M   'P 1'
#
loop_
_entity.id
_entity.type
_entity.pdbx_description
1 polymer ?
#
loop_
_entity_poly.entity_id
_entity_poly.type
_entity_poly.pdbx_seq_one_letter_code
_entity_poly.pdbx_strand_id
1 'polypeptide(L)' 'MFRQDADGRDVELAGSTVALEVELQRRVEDGLEQMLGVRFLASEYQTGPWHRGRIDTLGLDENGSPVVIEFTDRP' A
#
# COMPACT_ATOMS: atom_id res chain seq x y z
N MET A 1 -17.07 1.24 -2.73
CA MET A 1 -18.54 1.45 -2.85
C MET A 1 -18.73 2.91 -3.25
N PHE A 2 -19.62 3.23 -4.18
CA PHE A 2 -19.79 4.63 -4.63
C PHE A 2 -21.19 5.13 -4.25
N ARG A 3 -21.32 6.43 -3.99
CA ARG A 3 -22.60 7.12 -3.75
C ARG A 3 -22.65 8.36 -4.63
N GLN A 4 -23.82 8.69 -5.16
CA GLN A 4 -24.00 10.01 -5.79
C GLN A 4 -24.07 11.12 -4.73
N ASP A 5 -23.30 12.18 -4.93
CA ASP A 5 -23.43 13.43 -4.18
C ASP A 5 -24.68 14.22 -4.61
N ALA A 6 -24.93 15.37 -3.98
CA ALA A 6 -26.08 16.22 -4.29
C ALA A 6 -26.08 16.75 -5.75
N ASP A 7 -24.92 16.74 -6.41
CA ASP A 7 -24.75 17.16 -7.81
C ASP A 7 -24.77 15.96 -8.78
N GLY A 8 -25.04 14.75 -8.28
CA GLY A 8 -25.10 13.52 -9.08
C GLY A 8 -23.75 12.93 -9.45
N ARG A 9 -22.64 13.39 -8.85
CA ARG A 9 -21.31 12.82 -9.08
C ARG A 9 -21.10 11.60 -8.21
N ASP A 10 -20.54 10.54 -8.79
CA ASP A 10 -20.14 9.36 -8.03
C ASP A 10 -18.92 9.70 -7.15
N VAL A 11 -19.11 9.71 -5.84
CA VAL A 11 -18.05 9.83 -4.83
C VAL A 11 -17.77 8.47 -4.22
N GLU A 12 -16.50 8.13 -4.11
CA GLU A 12 -16.05 6.91 -3.45
C GLU A 12 -16.34 7.00 -1.95
N LEU A 13 -17.15 6.06 -1.47
CA LEU A 13 -17.29 5.81 -0.04
C LEU A 13 -16.11 4.95 0.38
N ALA A 14 -15.14 5.58 1.05
CA ALA A 14 -14.15 4.86 1.84
C ALA A 14 -14.89 4.02 2.88
N GLY A 15 -14.98 2.71 2.64
CA GLY A 15 -15.51 1.77 3.62
C GLY A 15 -14.59 1.74 4.85
N SER A 16 -15.13 1.44 6.03
CA SER A 16 -14.34 1.27 7.25
C SER A 16 -13.21 0.25 7.09
N THR A 17 -13.39 -0.76 6.23
CA THR A 17 -12.38 -1.76 5.88
C THR A 17 -11.19 -1.15 5.15
N VAL A 18 -11.41 -0.28 4.17
CA VAL A 18 -10.33 0.40 3.43
C VAL A 18 -9.50 1.28 4.36
N ALA A 19 -10.16 1.99 5.28
CA ALA A 19 -9.46 2.79 6.28
C ALA A 19 -8.59 1.92 7.22
N LEU A 20 -9.06 0.71 7.55
CA LEU A 20 -8.30 -0.24 8.37
C LEU A 20 -7.09 -0.78 7.61
N GLU A 21 -7.25 -1.17 6.34
CA GLU A 21 -6.16 -1.69 5.49
C GLU A 21 -5.04 -0.66 5.35
N VAL A 22 -5.39 0.60 5.05
CA VAL A 22 -4.42 1.69 4.93
C VAL A 22 -3.68 1.94 6.26
N GLU A 23 -4.39 1.91 7.38
CA GLU A 23 -3.78 2.06 8.71
C GLU A 23 -2.83 0.89 9.04
N LEU A 24 -3.21 -0.33 8.66
CA LEU A 24 -2.41 -1.53 8.88
C LEU A 24 -1.13 -1.50 8.04
N GLN A 25 -1.25 -1.14 6.76
CA GLN A 25 -0.11 -0.93 5.87
C GLN A 25 0.86 0.10 6.46
N ARG A 26 0.37 1.29 6.85
CA ARG A 26 1.21 2.34 7.44
C ARG A 26 1.98 1.88 8.68
N ARG A 27 1.32 1.16 9.59
CA ARG A 27 1.97 0.64 10.80
C ARG A 27 3.05 -0.37 10.50
N VAL A 28 2.84 -1.22 9.49
CA VAL A 28 3.86 -2.18 9.05
C VAL A 28 5.02 -1.44 8.39
N GLU A 29 4.74 -0.48 7.50
CA GLU A 29 5.73 0.36 6.82
C GLU A 29 6.63 1.13 7.81
N ASP A 30 6.04 1.76 8.83
CA ASP A 30 6.75 2.45 9.91
C ASP A 30 7.67 1.51 10.72
N GLY A 31 7.30 0.22 10.78
CA GLY A 31 8.01 -0.81 11.53
C GLY A 31 9.09 -1.56 10.75
N LEU A 32 9.19 -1.40 9.43
CA LEU A 32 9.99 -2.29 8.57
C LEU A 32 11.47 -2.38 8.98
N GLU A 33 12.08 -1.26 9.30
CA GLU A 33 13.49 -1.23 9.67
C GLU A 33 13.72 -1.98 10.99
N GLN A 34 12.84 -1.79 11.97
CA GLN A 34 12.96 -2.39 13.30
C GLN A 34 12.55 -3.87 13.32
N MET A 35 11.56 -4.26 12.51
CA MET A 35 11.00 -5.61 12.50
C MET A 35 11.78 -6.55 11.57
N LEU A 36 12.21 -6.05 10.42
CA LEU A 36 12.73 -6.85 9.31
C LEU A 36 14.12 -6.43 8.83
N GLY A 37 14.69 -5.34 9.36
CA GLY A 37 15.95 -4.77 8.84
C GLY A 37 15.79 -4.19 7.43
N VAL A 38 14.57 -3.80 7.06
CA VAL A 38 14.26 -3.29 5.72
C VAL A 38 14.05 -1.77 5.78
N ARG A 39 14.87 -1.02 5.04
CA ARG A 39 14.67 0.41 4.86
C ARG A 39 13.56 0.66 3.84
N PHE A 40 12.49 1.31 4.29
CA PHE A 40 11.38 1.72 3.44
C PHE A 40 11.84 2.66 2.31
N LEU A 41 11.27 2.49 1.12
CA LEU A 41 11.49 3.37 -0.03
C LEU A 41 10.21 4.04 -0.52
N ALA A 42 9.14 3.27 -0.73
CA ALA A 42 7.89 3.77 -1.26
C ALA A 42 6.73 2.82 -0.98
N SER A 43 5.56 3.40 -0.70
CA SER A 43 4.28 2.71 -0.80
C SER A 43 3.74 2.83 -2.23
N GLU A 44 2.92 1.89 -2.66
CA GLU A 44 2.16 1.94 -3.91
C GLU A 44 3.05 2.21 -5.15
N TYR A 45 4.22 1.58 -5.20
CA TYR A 45 5.24 1.82 -6.21
C TYR A 45 4.81 1.29 -7.59
N GLN A 46 4.72 2.19 -8.56
CA GLN A 46 4.37 1.84 -9.94
C GLN A 46 5.56 1.19 -10.66
N THR A 47 5.34 0.02 -11.26
CA THR A 47 6.38 -0.72 -12.01
C THR A 47 6.54 -0.25 -13.46
N GLY A 48 5.87 0.84 -13.82
CA GLY A 48 6.04 1.58 -15.06
C GLY A 48 5.25 1.01 -16.24
N PRO A 49 5.47 1.54 -17.46
CA PRO A 49 4.65 1.20 -18.62
C PRO A 49 4.86 -0.24 -19.14
N TRP A 50 6.03 -0.83 -18.86
CA TRP A 50 6.41 -2.19 -19.28
C TRP A 50 5.79 -3.27 -18.39
N HIS A 51 5.73 -2.99 -17.09
CA HIS A 51 5.13 -3.85 -16.08
C HIS A 51 3.99 -3.03 -15.49
N ARG A 52 2.77 -3.18 -15.99
CA ARG A 52 1.61 -2.36 -15.58
C ARG A 52 1.07 -2.77 -14.20
N GLY A 53 1.96 -3.05 -13.26
CA GLY A 53 1.65 -3.48 -11.91
C GLY A 53 1.97 -2.39 -10.89
N ARG A 54 1.50 -2.63 -9.68
CA ARG A 54 1.81 -1.85 -8.49
C ARG A 54 2.38 -2.81 -7.46
N ILE A 55 3.40 -2.36 -6.76
CA ILE A 55 3.95 -3.00 -5.57
C ILE A 55 3.40 -2.23 -4.37
N ASP A 56 2.75 -2.90 -3.43
CA ASP A 56 2.15 -2.20 -2.30
C ASP A 56 3.22 -1.51 -1.42
N THR A 57 4.35 -2.17 -1.15
CA THR A 57 5.52 -1.54 -0.49
C THR A 57 6.85 -2.02 -1.07
N LEU A 58 7.75 -1.08 -1.33
CA LEU A 58 9.13 -1.31 -1.78
C LEU A 58 10.13 -0.87 -0.70
N GLY A 59 11.14 -1.71 -0.45
CA GLY A 59 12.23 -1.43 0.49
C GLY A 59 13.58 -2.02 0.07
N LEU A 60 14.59 -1.82 0.90
CA LEU A 60 15.93 -2.40 0.76
C LEU A 60 16.35 -3.08 2.05
N ASP A 61 16.89 -4.29 1.97
CA ASP A 61 17.51 -4.96 3.11
C ASP A 61 18.91 -4.38 3.44
N GLU A 62 19.56 -4.95 4.46
CA GLU A 62 20.91 -4.56 4.90
C GLU A 62 22.01 -4.69 3.82
N ASN A 63 21.77 -5.53 2.80
CA ASN A 63 22.70 -5.75 1.70
C ASN A 63 22.36 -4.86 0.48
N GLY A 64 21.33 -4.02 0.59
CA GLY A 64 20.82 -3.23 -0.54
C GLY A 64 20.06 -4.05 -1.58
N SER A 65 19.59 -5.25 -1.23
CA SER A 65 18.72 -6.04 -2.10
C SER A 65 17.27 -5.55 -2.01
N PRO A 66 16.53 -5.48 -3.13
CA PRO A 66 15.16 -5.00 -3.13
C PRO A 66 14.23 -5.99 -2.42
N VAL A 67 13.37 -5.45 -1.55
CA VAL A 67 12.31 -6.18 -0.85
C VAL A 67 10.96 -5.64 -1.31
N VAL A 68 10.07 -6.55 -1.71
CA VAL A 68 8.69 -6.28 -2.10
C VAL A 68 7.76 -6.90 -1.06
N ILE A 69 6.82 -6.10 -0.54
CA ILE A 69 5.80 -6.54 0.41
C ILE A 69 4.45 -6.25 -0.22
N GLU A 70 3.59 -7.26 -0.26
CA GLU A 70 2.22 -7.17 -0.79
C GLU A 70 1.24 -7.42 0.35
N PHE A 71 0.20 -6.59 0.46
CA PHE A 71 -0.83 -6.73 1.47
C PHE A 71 -2.03 -7.46 0.86
N THR A 72 -2.57 -8.43 1.60
CA THR A 72 -3.76 -9.16 1.16
C THR A 72 -4.86 -9.04 2.21
N ASP A 73 -6.07 -8.79 1.75
CA ASP A 73 -7.32 -8.79 2.51
C ASP A 73 -7.91 -10.20 2.68
N ARG A 74 -7.20 -11.23 2.20
CA ARG A 74 -7.69 -12.61 2.28
C ARG A 74 -7.63 -13.12 3.72
N PRO A 75 -8.71 -13.74 4.21
CA PRO A 75 -8.76 -14.35 5.54
C PRO A 75 -7.83 -15.56 5.66
#